data_AF-A0AAE3VQ14-F1
#
_entry.id   AF-A0AAE3VQ14-F1
#
_cell.length_a   1.000
_cell.length_b   1.000
_cell.length_c   1.000
_cell.angle_alpha   90.00
_cell.angle_beta   90.00
_cell.angle_gamma   90.00
#
_symmetry.space_group_name_H-M   'P 1'
#
loop_
_entity.id
_entity.type
_entity.pdbx_description
1 polymer ?
#
loop_
_entity_poly.entity_id
_entity_poly.type
_entity_poly.pdbx_seq_one_letter_code
_entity_poly.pdbx_strand_id
1 'polypeptide(L)'
;MPYPKTSPASSVRIGTDWLVLSAFVLVIVFLWQVTYISWPPVPGNNPEYPIGWWGWFDQGNYLRGARALLEGNFSPSEHYYPPLYPLIGAAFIGLFPQHAYYFVDLFATVGFFLLFVATTRRHIGFWPAAIIGFTFIAPINMIRLQWVIPWTSTVSAVLVGASFLLFDRFERARRHGFWGMRTHVAVAFLFGLMCGLQLPLRPGDIVLMAPVALAYAVLVGIDLVRGGEDGQRRKAVGAAIAGILGLVPGAAIMSGFNLLAFGDLLGGYFALSVSRGFYFADFGEKLFSLVVASHPLYVERGADWLTELPINALCLGFLPAAVLFARPLLFRLVAIAALLQIFLYFSYGDAIPPGTFRYWNIHYFKWMLPWIVALAAYFVYHALTAGSGHRRQAVAGLATGVAATLLLFSVNVDPLPRPVSSLEGGGEGPVVLHFPEGPAIDYIDFDGTPGGWNEVYFDNRATIRADGGEPLENYSEYRMLPRGGDGIRLLFIRPLDAETVSVDFGTALTREAPLAAGDVHAASAEFGLDWPFASHWR
;
A
#
# COMPACT_ATOMS: atom_id res chain seq x y z
N MET A 1 -8.09 19.88 32.41
CA MET A 1 -8.51 21.12 31.70
C MET A 1 -9.78 20.82 30.92
N PRO A 2 -10.88 21.55 31.14
CA PRO A 2 -12.04 21.47 30.26
C PRO A 2 -11.61 21.94 28.86
N TYR A 3 -11.96 21.20 27.81
CA TYR A 3 -11.82 21.71 26.44
C TYR A 3 -12.57 23.05 26.36
N PRO A 4 -12.01 24.08 25.71
CA PRO A 4 -12.76 25.30 25.46
C PRO A 4 -14.08 24.90 24.79
N LYS A 5 -15.20 25.39 25.32
CA LYS A 5 -16.50 25.36 24.62
C LYS A 5 -16.19 25.78 23.19
N THR A 6 -16.34 24.86 22.25
CA THR A 6 -16.17 25.16 20.83
C THR A 6 -16.98 26.42 20.57
N SER A 7 -16.32 27.51 20.19
CA SER A 7 -16.99 28.69 19.66
C SER A 7 -18.04 28.18 18.68
N PRO A 8 -19.28 28.71 18.69
CA PRO A 8 -20.34 28.21 17.82
C PRO A 8 -19.76 28.14 16.42
N ALA A 9 -19.49 26.92 15.96
CA ALA A 9 -18.98 26.68 14.63
C ALA A 9 -19.97 27.39 13.73
N SER A 10 -19.45 28.32 12.92
CA SER A 10 -20.15 29.01 11.84
C SER A 10 -21.38 28.20 11.44
N SER A 11 -22.58 28.69 11.73
CA SER A 11 -23.84 27.97 11.54
C SER A 11 -23.84 27.32 10.16
N VAL A 12 -23.48 26.03 10.13
CA VAL A 12 -23.22 25.30 8.90
C VAL A 12 -24.56 25.21 8.21
N ARG A 13 -24.68 25.77 7.00
CA ARG A 13 -25.87 25.61 6.17
C ARG A 13 -25.88 24.16 5.69
N ILE A 14 -26.48 23.27 6.50
CA ILE A 14 -26.55 21.82 6.25
C ILE A 14 -26.94 21.55 4.78
N GLY A 15 -27.84 22.34 4.20
CA GLY A 15 -28.24 22.20 2.79
C GLY A 15 -27.12 22.44 1.76
N THR A 16 -26.25 23.42 1.95
CA THR A 16 -25.21 23.77 0.96
C THR A 16 -24.11 22.71 0.90
N ASP A 17 -23.65 22.20 2.05
CA ASP A 17 -22.59 21.17 2.10
C ASP A 17 -23.04 19.86 1.43
N TRP A 18 -24.32 19.48 1.61
CA TRP A 18 -24.87 18.28 0.96
C TRP A 18 -24.93 18.43 -0.56
N LEU A 19 -25.33 19.60 -1.07
CA LEU A 19 -25.35 19.85 -2.52
C LEU A 19 -23.93 19.77 -3.11
N VAL A 20 -22.94 20.36 -2.44
CA VAL A 20 -21.54 20.30 -2.86
C VAL A 20 -21.01 18.87 -2.80
N LEU A 21 -21.30 18.13 -1.73
CA LEU A 21 -20.87 16.74 -1.60
C LEU A 21 -21.48 15.85 -2.70
N SER A 22 -22.77 16.05 -3.00
CA SER A 22 -23.45 15.37 -4.11
C SER A 22 -22.81 15.72 -5.45
N ALA A 23 -22.42 16.99 -5.67
CA ALA A 23 -21.72 17.40 -6.88
C ALA A 23 -20.35 16.69 -7.01
N PHE A 24 -19.56 16.62 -5.94
CA PHE A 24 -18.31 15.86 -5.93
C PHE A 24 -18.54 14.37 -6.25
N VAL A 25 -19.55 13.74 -5.64
CA VAL A 25 -19.90 12.34 -5.92
C VAL A 25 -20.28 12.16 -7.38
N LEU A 26 -21.11 13.03 -7.95
CA LEU A 26 -21.49 12.96 -9.37
C LEU A 26 -20.27 13.07 -10.29
N VAL A 27 -19.34 13.98 -10.00
CA VAL A 27 -18.10 14.11 -10.78
C VAL A 27 -17.19 12.88 -10.61
N ILE A 28 -17.06 12.33 -9.40
CA ILE A 28 -16.33 11.08 -9.17
C ILE A 28 -16.92 9.95 -10.00
N VAL A 29 -18.23 9.74 -9.93
CA VAL A 29 -18.93 8.68 -10.69
C VAL A 29 -18.74 8.88 -12.19
N PHE A 30 -18.88 10.12 -12.68
CA PHE A 30 -18.69 10.44 -14.09
C PHE A 30 -17.26 10.12 -14.56
N LEU A 31 -16.24 10.61 -13.86
CA LEU A 31 -14.84 10.41 -14.25
C LEU A 31 -14.41 8.93 -14.09
N TRP A 32 -14.90 8.26 -13.05
CA TRP A 32 -14.72 6.82 -12.87
C TRP A 32 -15.32 6.07 -14.05
N GLN A 33 -16.55 6.41 -14.45
CA GLN A 33 -17.23 5.77 -15.57
C GLN A 33 -16.50 5.98 -16.90
N VAL A 34 -16.12 7.22 -17.20
CA VAL A 34 -15.35 7.54 -18.41
C VAL A 34 -14.07 6.71 -18.45
N THR A 35 -13.37 6.60 -17.33
CA THR A 35 -12.13 5.81 -17.24
C THR A 35 -12.41 4.33 -17.45
N TYR A 36 -13.47 3.78 -16.85
CA TYR A 36 -13.85 2.38 -17.03
C TYR A 36 -14.13 2.04 -18.49
N ILE A 37 -14.92 2.87 -19.19
CA ILE A 37 -15.27 2.59 -20.59
C ILE A 37 -14.17 2.91 -21.59
N SER A 38 -13.18 3.73 -21.22
CA SER A 38 -12.08 4.10 -22.11
C SER A 38 -10.81 3.29 -21.90
N TRP A 39 -10.68 2.56 -20.78
CA TRP A 39 -9.46 1.84 -20.47
C TRP A 39 -9.34 0.57 -21.33
N PRO A 40 -8.30 0.40 -22.16
CA PRO A 40 -8.23 -0.70 -23.13
C PRO A 40 -8.29 -2.11 -22.51
N PRO A 41 -7.66 -2.37 -21.34
CA PRO A 41 -7.76 -3.66 -20.64
C PRO A 41 -9.14 -4.07 -20.08
N VAL A 42 -10.12 -3.16 -20.05
CA VAL A 42 -11.47 -3.52 -19.61
C VAL A 42 -12.10 -4.45 -20.65
N PRO A 43 -12.76 -5.56 -20.23
CA PRO A 43 -13.36 -6.51 -21.15
C PRO A 43 -14.26 -5.84 -22.19
N GLY A 44 -14.04 -6.17 -23.47
CA GLY A 44 -14.78 -5.62 -24.60
C GLY A 44 -14.26 -4.30 -25.17
N ASN A 45 -13.30 -3.63 -24.53
CA ASN A 45 -12.77 -2.34 -25.01
C ASN A 45 -11.61 -2.47 -26.02
N ASN A 46 -10.90 -3.61 -26.03
CA ASN A 46 -9.83 -3.87 -26.99
C ASN A 46 -10.02 -5.23 -27.70
N PRO A 47 -10.22 -5.25 -29.02
CA PRO A 47 -10.31 -6.49 -29.81
C PRO A 47 -9.07 -7.40 -29.74
N GLU A 48 -7.89 -6.83 -29.49
CA GLU A 48 -6.63 -7.58 -29.35
C GLU A 48 -6.54 -8.35 -28.02
N TYR A 49 -7.23 -7.87 -27.00
CA TYR A 49 -7.28 -8.48 -25.66
C TYR A 49 -8.74 -8.69 -25.24
N PRO A 50 -9.51 -9.52 -25.96
CA PRO A 50 -10.97 -9.56 -25.86
C PRO A 50 -11.46 -10.03 -24.48
N ILE A 51 -10.63 -10.78 -23.75
CA ILE A 51 -10.93 -11.32 -22.42
C ILE A 51 -10.71 -10.30 -21.29
N GLY A 52 -10.04 -9.18 -21.55
CA GLY A 52 -9.76 -8.11 -20.59
C GLY A 52 -9.23 -8.61 -19.24
N TRP A 53 -9.98 -8.33 -18.17
CA TRP A 53 -9.70 -8.75 -16.80
C TRP A 53 -9.43 -10.24 -16.60
N TRP A 54 -9.98 -11.13 -17.43
CA TRP A 54 -9.66 -12.56 -17.34
C TRP A 54 -8.22 -12.89 -17.75
N GLY A 55 -7.60 -12.04 -18.57
CA GLY A 55 -6.19 -12.21 -18.98
C GLY A 55 -5.19 -11.64 -17.99
N TRP A 56 -5.64 -10.85 -17.01
CA TRP A 56 -4.77 -10.27 -15.99
C TRP A 56 -4.59 -11.25 -14.83
N PHE A 57 -3.38 -11.31 -14.26
CA PHE A 57 -3.06 -12.30 -13.23
C PHE A 57 -3.98 -12.17 -12.01
N ASP A 58 -4.11 -10.97 -11.42
CA ASP A 58 -4.89 -10.80 -10.19
C ASP A 58 -6.40 -10.86 -10.44
N GLN A 59 -6.86 -10.09 -11.42
CA GLN A 59 -8.29 -9.99 -11.76
C GLN A 59 -8.83 -11.32 -12.27
N GLY A 60 -8.06 -12.05 -13.08
CA GLY A 60 -8.40 -13.38 -13.56
C GLY A 60 -8.55 -14.37 -12.40
N ASN A 61 -7.65 -14.32 -11.41
CA ASN A 61 -7.77 -15.12 -10.20
C ASN A 61 -9.02 -14.75 -9.35
N TYR A 62 -9.37 -13.46 -9.25
CA TYR A 62 -10.60 -13.04 -8.57
C TYR A 62 -11.86 -13.54 -9.28
N LEU A 63 -11.89 -13.48 -10.62
CA LEU A 63 -13.02 -13.93 -11.43
C LEU A 63 -13.16 -15.46 -11.43
N ARG A 64 -12.04 -16.18 -11.49
CA ARG A 64 -11.99 -17.63 -11.34
C ARG A 64 -12.55 -18.08 -9.99
N GLY A 65 -12.05 -17.49 -8.89
CA GLY A 65 -12.56 -17.79 -7.56
C GLY A 65 -14.04 -17.45 -7.39
N ALA A 66 -14.50 -16.32 -7.96
CA ALA A 66 -15.91 -15.93 -7.91
C ALA A 66 -16.82 -16.91 -8.66
N ARG A 67 -16.40 -17.39 -9.85
CA ARG A 67 -17.14 -18.41 -10.61
C ARG A 67 -17.19 -19.73 -9.84
N ALA A 68 -16.04 -20.19 -9.33
CA ALA A 68 -15.96 -21.41 -8.56
C ALA A 68 -16.88 -21.36 -7.32
N LEU A 69 -16.91 -20.23 -6.60
CA LEU A 69 -17.83 -20.04 -5.47
C LEU A 69 -19.30 -20.07 -5.89
N LEU A 70 -19.67 -19.45 -7.02
CA LEU A 70 -21.03 -19.50 -7.55
C LEU A 70 -21.47 -20.94 -7.89
N GLU A 71 -20.53 -21.76 -8.37
CA GLU A 71 -20.75 -23.17 -8.72
C GLU A 71 -20.63 -24.13 -7.52
N GLY A 72 -20.30 -23.62 -6.33
CA GLY A 72 -20.05 -24.45 -5.15
C GLY A 72 -18.76 -25.29 -5.24
N ASN A 73 -17.82 -24.91 -6.12
CA ASN A 73 -16.54 -25.57 -6.31
C ASN A 73 -15.49 -25.01 -5.34
N PHE A 74 -15.09 -25.83 -4.36
CA PHE A 74 -14.07 -25.51 -3.37
C PHE A 74 -12.70 -26.13 -3.70
N SER A 75 -12.43 -26.54 -4.94
CA SER A 75 -11.12 -27.10 -5.29
C SER A 75 -9.98 -26.08 -5.05
N PRO A 76 -8.88 -26.45 -4.38
CA PRO A 76 -7.78 -25.53 -4.07
C PRO A 76 -7.23 -24.76 -5.28
N SER A 77 -7.23 -25.39 -6.46
CA SER A 77 -6.71 -24.83 -7.71
C SER A 77 -7.43 -23.57 -8.18
N GLU A 78 -8.69 -23.38 -7.77
CA GLU A 78 -9.52 -22.25 -8.19
C GLU A 78 -9.31 -21.01 -7.31
N HIS A 79 -8.71 -21.20 -6.14
CA HIS A 79 -8.72 -20.22 -5.05
C HIS A 79 -7.31 -19.75 -4.71
N TYR A 80 -6.87 -18.70 -5.42
CA TYR A 80 -5.57 -18.08 -5.15
C TYR A 80 -5.63 -17.03 -4.03
N TYR A 81 -6.76 -16.33 -3.91
CA TYR A 81 -6.94 -15.18 -3.01
C TYR A 81 -7.91 -15.47 -1.86
N PRO A 82 -7.86 -14.69 -0.76
CA PRO A 82 -8.83 -14.76 0.31
C PRO A 82 -10.28 -14.59 -0.18
N PRO A 83 -11.26 -15.22 0.48
CA PRO A 83 -12.56 -15.48 -0.13
C PRO A 83 -13.50 -14.28 -0.20
N LEU A 84 -13.32 -13.21 0.59
CA LEU A 84 -14.35 -12.17 0.70
C LEU A 84 -14.58 -11.44 -0.62
N TYR A 85 -13.52 -11.06 -1.34
CA TYR A 85 -13.66 -10.35 -2.60
C TYR A 85 -14.26 -11.25 -3.70
N PRO A 86 -13.75 -12.48 -3.94
CA PRO A 86 -14.42 -13.47 -4.79
C PRO A 86 -15.88 -13.75 -4.41
N LEU A 87 -16.21 -13.82 -3.11
CA LEU A 87 -17.57 -14.05 -2.64
C LEU A 87 -18.52 -12.90 -3.00
N ILE A 88 -18.06 -11.65 -2.89
CA ILE A 88 -18.82 -10.50 -3.38
C ILE A 88 -18.97 -10.59 -4.90
N GLY A 89 -17.91 -10.93 -5.62
CA GLY A 89 -17.94 -11.13 -7.08
C GLY A 89 -18.92 -12.22 -7.53
N ALA A 90 -19.04 -13.30 -6.77
CA ALA A 90 -19.96 -14.42 -7.05
C ALA A 90 -21.43 -13.96 -7.11
N ALA A 91 -21.81 -12.93 -6.34
CA ALA A 91 -23.15 -12.35 -6.39
C ALA A 91 -23.48 -11.64 -7.71
N PHE A 92 -22.46 -11.24 -8.48
CA PHE A 92 -22.62 -10.48 -9.73
C PHE A 92 -22.16 -11.24 -10.97
N ILE A 93 -21.28 -12.24 -10.85
CA ILE A 93 -20.65 -12.90 -12.00
C ILE A 93 -21.65 -13.67 -12.88
N GLY A 94 -22.79 -14.11 -12.33
CA GLY A 94 -23.86 -14.71 -13.13
C GLY A 94 -24.62 -13.70 -14.00
N LEU A 95 -24.70 -12.44 -13.58
CA LEU A 95 -25.39 -11.36 -14.31
C LEU A 95 -24.44 -10.60 -15.23
N PHE A 96 -23.20 -10.39 -14.77
CA PHE A 96 -22.17 -9.62 -15.46
C PHE A 96 -20.85 -10.40 -15.47
N PRO A 97 -20.72 -11.47 -16.28
CA PRO A 97 -19.56 -12.37 -16.25
C PRO A 97 -18.20 -11.69 -16.48
N GLN A 98 -18.22 -10.58 -17.20
CA GLN A 98 -17.03 -9.78 -17.54
C GLN A 98 -16.82 -8.58 -16.61
N HIS A 99 -17.86 -8.17 -15.87
CA HIS A 99 -17.88 -6.93 -15.10
C HIS A 99 -18.36 -7.15 -13.66
N ALA A 100 -18.13 -8.34 -13.09
CA ALA A 100 -18.62 -8.74 -11.77
C ALA A 100 -18.26 -7.74 -10.64
N TYR A 101 -17.14 -7.03 -10.78
CA TYR A 101 -16.65 -6.06 -9.79
C TYR A 101 -17.00 -4.60 -10.09
N TYR A 102 -17.65 -4.30 -11.22
CA TYR A 102 -17.96 -2.92 -11.62
C TYR A 102 -18.69 -2.14 -10.52
N PHE A 103 -19.81 -2.68 -10.01
CA PHE A 103 -20.59 -2.01 -8.97
C PHE A 103 -19.89 -2.03 -7.61
N VAL A 104 -19.14 -3.10 -7.35
CA VAL A 104 -18.39 -3.28 -6.10
C VAL A 104 -17.37 -2.16 -5.94
N ASP A 105 -16.55 -1.95 -6.96
CA ASP A 105 -15.49 -0.95 -6.92
C ASP A 105 -16.03 0.48 -7.02
N LEU A 106 -17.09 0.71 -7.81
CA LEU A 106 -17.75 2.01 -7.88
C LEU A 106 -18.33 2.41 -6.51
N PHE A 107 -19.09 1.52 -5.86
CA PHE A 107 -19.65 1.81 -4.54
C PHE A 107 -18.57 1.92 -3.48
N ALA A 108 -17.51 1.12 -3.57
CA ALA A 108 -16.39 1.25 -2.65
C ALA A 108 -15.63 2.57 -2.82
N THR A 109 -15.44 3.03 -4.05
CA THR A 109 -14.83 4.34 -4.36
C THR A 109 -15.63 5.49 -3.75
N VAL A 110 -16.93 5.53 -4.01
CA VAL A 110 -17.83 6.56 -3.45
C VAL A 110 -17.92 6.43 -1.93
N GLY A 111 -18.05 5.19 -1.42
CA GLY A 111 -18.10 4.91 0.00
C GLY A 111 -16.87 5.41 0.73
N PHE A 112 -15.68 5.15 0.20
CA PHE A 112 -14.42 5.63 0.77
C PHE A 112 -14.35 7.16 0.78
N PHE A 113 -14.71 7.84 -0.32
CA PHE A 113 -14.78 9.30 -0.36
C PHE A 113 -15.65 9.87 0.77
N LEU A 114 -16.88 9.35 0.90
CA LEU A 114 -17.83 9.80 1.90
C LEU A 114 -17.34 9.54 3.32
N LEU A 115 -16.75 8.37 3.58
CA LEU A 115 -16.16 8.02 4.87
C LEU A 115 -14.98 8.92 5.22
N PHE A 116 -14.10 9.19 4.27
CA PHE A 116 -12.98 10.11 4.43
C PHE A 116 -13.48 11.50 4.82
N VAL A 117 -14.36 12.10 4.02
CA VAL A 117 -14.90 13.45 4.29
C VAL A 117 -15.64 13.49 5.62
N ALA A 118 -16.50 12.51 5.91
CA ALA A 118 -17.23 12.45 7.18
C ALA A 118 -16.29 12.39 8.39
N THR A 119 -15.14 11.72 8.23
CA THR A 119 -14.15 11.56 9.29
C THR A 119 -13.27 12.79 9.44
N THR A 120 -12.75 13.37 8.37
CA THR A 120 -11.75 14.45 8.42
C THR A 120 -12.36 15.84 8.53
N ARG A 121 -13.58 16.09 8.02
CA ARG A 121 -14.17 17.44 7.95
C ARG A 121 -14.28 18.20 9.27
N ARG A 122 -14.36 17.49 10.39
CA ARG A 122 -14.43 18.10 11.73
C ARG A 122 -13.08 18.48 12.31
N HIS A 123 -12.00 18.02 11.71
CA HIS A 123 -10.62 18.32 12.12
C HIS A 123 -9.99 19.39 11.23
N ILE A 124 -10.31 19.38 9.93
CA ILE A 124 -9.68 20.28 8.95
C ILE A 124 -10.68 21.16 8.17
N GLY A 125 -11.98 21.09 8.51
CA GLY A 125 -13.06 21.76 7.78
C GLY A 125 -13.59 20.95 6.59
N PHE A 126 -14.82 21.27 6.16
CA PHE A 126 -15.48 20.56 5.05
C PHE A 126 -14.73 20.69 3.72
N TRP A 127 -14.36 21.91 3.34
CA TRP A 127 -13.71 22.16 2.04
C TRP A 127 -12.36 21.46 1.89
N PRO A 128 -11.40 21.58 2.83
CA PRO A 128 -10.14 20.83 2.72
C PRO A 128 -10.36 19.31 2.68
N ALA A 129 -11.29 18.80 3.50
CA ALA A 129 -11.63 17.38 3.48
C ALA A 129 -12.21 16.91 2.12
N ALA A 130 -13.17 17.66 1.57
CA ALA A 130 -13.80 17.33 0.30
C ALA A 130 -12.81 17.43 -0.87
N ILE A 131 -12.00 18.48 -0.92
CA ILE A 131 -11.00 18.69 -1.98
C ILE A 131 -9.93 17.60 -1.92
N ILE A 132 -9.35 17.32 -0.75
CA ILE A 132 -8.32 16.28 -0.61
C ILE A 132 -8.89 14.91 -1.01
N GLY A 133 -10.07 14.54 -0.51
CA GLY A 133 -10.70 13.27 -0.85
C GLY A 133 -11.00 13.15 -2.34
N PHE A 134 -11.49 14.24 -2.96
CA PHE A 134 -11.76 14.28 -4.39
C PHE A 134 -10.48 14.16 -5.21
N THR A 135 -9.42 14.89 -4.86
CA THR A 135 -8.15 14.90 -5.58
C THR A 135 -7.52 13.52 -5.73
N PHE A 136 -7.60 12.68 -4.69
CA PHE A 136 -7.03 11.33 -4.68
C PHE A 136 -7.99 10.24 -5.17
N ILE A 137 -9.12 10.62 -5.75
CA ILE A 137 -10.07 9.68 -6.36
C ILE A 137 -10.30 10.02 -7.84
N ALA A 138 -10.34 11.31 -8.17
CA ALA A 138 -10.80 11.77 -9.48
C ALA A 138 -9.69 12.33 -10.40
N PRO A 139 -9.04 13.48 -10.12
CA PRO A 139 -8.23 14.16 -11.13
C PRO A 139 -6.89 13.48 -11.44
N ILE A 140 -6.26 12.79 -10.47
CA ILE A 140 -4.95 12.16 -10.69
C ILE A 140 -5.16 10.83 -11.41
N ASN A 141 -4.88 10.77 -12.72
CA ASN A 141 -5.17 9.59 -13.58
C ASN A 141 -4.61 8.28 -13.02
N MET A 142 -3.32 8.27 -12.63
CA MET A 142 -2.63 7.12 -12.03
C MET A 142 -3.40 6.55 -10.83
N ILE A 143 -3.89 7.43 -9.94
CA ILE A 143 -4.64 7.04 -8.74
C ILE A 143 -6.09 6.68 -9.06
N ARG A 144 -6.76 7.46 -9.92
CA ARG A 144 -8.13 7.19 -10.38
C ARG A 144 -8.22 5.80 -10.99
N LEU A 145 -7.25 5.41 -11.80
CA LEU A 145 -7.19 4.09 -12.40
C LEU A 145 -7.19 2.98 -11.34
N GLN A 146 -6.54 3.19 -10.19
CA GLN A 146 -6.56 2.22 -9.09
C GLN A 146 -7.94 2.05 -8.46
N TRP A 147 -8.85 3.00 -8.61
CA TRP A 147 -10.23 2.83 -8.16
C TRP A 147 -11.11 2.10 -9.19
N VAL A 148 -10.67 2.03 -10.45
CA VAL A 148 -11.38 1.43 -11.59
C VAL A 148 -10.98 -0.03 -11.79
N ILE A 149 -9.69 -0.33 -11.65
CA ILE A 149 -9.19 -1.72 -11.76
C ILE A 149 -9.71 -2.53 -10.54
N PRO A 150 -10.24 -3.74 -10.76
CA PRO A 150 -10.71 -4.58 -9.67
C PRO A 150 -9.58 -5.01 -8.75
N TRP A 151 -9.57 -4.43 -7.55
CA TRP A 151 -8.58 -4.70 -6.53
C TRP A 151 -9.25 -4.97 -5.18
N THR A 152 -8.80 -6.00 -4.47
CA THR A 152 -9.21 -6.23 -3.06
C THR A 152 -8.94 -5.01 -2.17
N SER A 153 -7.91 -4.22 -2.50
CA SER A 153 -7.55 -2.98 -1.80
C SER A 153 -8.64 -1.88 -1.89
N THR A 154 -9.51 -1.92 -2.89
CA THR A 154 -10.62 -0.96 -3.05
C THR A 154 -11.68 -1.18 -1.95
N VAL A 155 -12.05 -2.43 -1.70
CA VAL A 155 -12.95 -2.79 -0.59
C VAL A 155 -12.24 -2.60 0.76
N SER A 156 -10.94 -2.93 0.85
CA SER A 156 -10.17 -2.71 2.08
C SER A 156 -10.15 -1.23 2.47
N ALA A 157 -9.99 -0.31 1.52
CA ALA A 157 -10.03 1.12 1.77
C ALA A 157 -11.33 1.56 2.49
N VAL A 158 -12.48 1.01 2.08
CA VAL A 158 -13.78 1.26 2.72
C VAL A 158 -13.81 0.71 4.14
N LEU A 159 -13.37 -0.53 4.36
CA LEU A 159 -13.34 -1.16 5.68
C LEU A 159 -12.42 -0.38 6.64
N VAL A 160 -11.25 0.05 6.17
CA VAL A 160 -10.33 0.92 6.91
C VAL A 160 -10.99 2.26 7.24
N GLY A 161 -11.54 2.95 6.23
CA GLY A 161 -12.21 4.25 6.42
C GLY A 161 -13.40 4.18 7.36
N ALA A 162 -14.19 3.10 7.29
CA ALA A 162 -15.32 2.84 8.18
C ALA A 162 -14.84 2.59 9.61
N SER A 163 -13.78 1.80 9.79
CA SER A 163 -13.15 1.56 11.09
C SER A 163 -12.67 2.86 11.74
N PHE A 164 -12.03 3.75 10.98
CA PHE A 164 -11.62 5.07 11.44
C PHE A 164 -12.80 5.95 11.87
N LEU A 165 -13.87 6.00 11.06
CA LEU A 165 -15.08 6.75 11.39
C LEU A 165 -15.76 6.20 12.66
N LEU A 166 -15.88 4.88 12.78
CA LEU A 166 -16.54 4.22 13.89
C LEU A 166 -15.75 4.38 15.19
N PHE A 167 -14.44 4.16 15.16
CA PHE A 167 -13.53 4.40 16.28
C PHE A 167 -13.66 5.83 16.78
N ASP A 168 -13.64 6.78 15.86
CA ASP A 168 -13.75 8.18 16.21
C ASP A 168 -15.08 8.53 16.88
N ARG A 169 -16.19 8.06 16.31
CA ARG A 169 -17.50 8.32 16.90
C ARG A 169 -17.60 7.68 18.28
N PHE A 170 -17.04 6.48 18.46
CA PHE A 170 -16.93 5.81 19.75
C PHE A 170 -16.13 6.64 20.76
N GLU A 171 -14.94 7.12 20.38
CA GLU A 171 -14.09 7.95 21.24
C GLU A 171 -14.83 9.21 21.72
N ARG A 172 -15.54 9.90 20.80
CA ARG A 172 -16.32 11.08 21.14
C ARG A 172 -17.48 10.74 22.06
N ALA A 173 -18.24 9.69 21.76
CA ALA A 173 -19.36 9.24 22.56
C ALA A 173 -18.94 8.92 23.99
N ARG A 174 -17.76 8.30 24.15
CA ARG A 174 -17.14 8.04 25.44
C ARG A 174 -16.86 9.31 26.23
N ARG A 175 -16.31 10.35 25.59
CA ARG A 175 -15.90 11.60 26.26
C ARG A 175 -17.08 12.51 26.65
N HIS A 176 -18.16 12.48 25.87
CA HIS A 176 -19.25 13.44 25.98
C HIS A 176 -20.59 12.81 26.40
N GLY A 177 -20.65 11.48 26.59
CA GLY A 177 -21.80 10.79 27.16
C GLY A 177 -23.07 10.78 26.31
N PHE A 178 -23.04 11.26 25.05
CA PHE A 178 -24.23 11.53 24.25
C PHE A 178 -24.95 10.29 23.68
N TRP A 179 -24.40 9.09 23.85
CA TRP A 179 -25.02 7.86 23.34
C TRP A 179 -25.64 6.99 24.44
N GLY A 180 -26.85 6.51 24.14
CA GLY A 180 -27.46 5.41 24.86
C GLY A 180 -26.74 4.07 24.60
N MET A 181 -27.04 3.07 25.42
CA MET A 181 -26.44 1.73 25.34
C MET A 181 -26.52 1.12 23.93
N ARG A 182 -27.70 1.16 23.29
CA ARG A 182 -27.94 0.54 21.98
C ARG A 182 -26.99 1.07 20.90
N THR A 183 -26.83 2.39 20.81
CA THR A 183 -25.92 3.01 19.84
C THR A 183 -24.46 2.65 20.13
N HIS A 184 -24.08 2.62 21.41
CA HIS A 184 -22.72 2.26 21.82
C HIS A 184 -22.37 0.82 21.44
N VAL A 185 -23.28 -0.12 21.70
CA VAL A 185 -23.16 -1.54 21.31
C VAL A 185 -23.14 -1.71 19.79
N ALA A 186 -24.03 -1.04 19.06
CA ALA A 186 -24.08 -1.15 17.60
C ALA A 186 -22.79 -0.64 16.94
N VAL A 187 -22.25 0.49 17.41
CA VAL A 187 -20.99 1.04 16.88
C VAL A 187 -19.81 0.13 17.21
N ALA A 188 -19.77 -0.43 18.43
CA ALA A 188 -18.77 -1.42 18.81
C ALA A 188 -18.81 -2.68 17.92
N PHE A 189 -20.01 -3.23 17.69
CA PHE A 189 -20.20 -4.38 16.80
C PHE A 189 -19.75 -4.07 15.38
N LEU A 190 -20.20 -2.94 14.80
CA LEU A 190 -19.81 -2.53 13.46
C LEU A 190 -18.30 -2.30 13.35
N PHE A 191 -17.68 -1.70 14.37
CA PHE A 191 -16.22 -1.52 14.40
C PHE A 191 -15.50 -2.87 14.36
N GLY A 192 -15.90 -3.81 15.23
CA GLY A 192 -15.38 -5.17 15.21
C GLY A 192 -15.60 -5.86 13.86
N LEU A 193 -16.78 -5.68 13.24
CA LEU A 193 -17.10 -6.24 11.93
C LEU A 193 -16.19 -5.70 10.82
N MET A 194 -15.97 -4.38 10.76
CA MET A 194 -15.11 -3.80 9.74
C MET A 194 -13.66 -4.27 9.90
N CYS A 195 -13.15 -4.37 11.13
CA CYS A 195 -11.82 -4.93 11.40
C CYS A 195 -11.75 -6.43 11.07
N GLY A 196 -12.78 -7.22 11.44
CA GLY A 196 -12.81 -8.67 11.24
C GLY A 196 -12.88 -9.04 9.76
N LEU A 197 -13.65 -8.30 8.96
CA LEU A 197 -13.78 -8.53 7.52
C LEU A 197 -12.48 -8.29 6.74
N GLN A 198 -11.46 -7.65 7.33
CA GLN A 198 -10.14 -7.58 6.72
C GLN A 198 -9.49 -8.96 6.60
N LEU A 199 -9.75 -9.88 7.52
CA LEU A 199 -9.16 -11.22 7.51
C LEU A 199 -9.52 -12.01 6.23
N PRO A 200 -10.80 -12.22 5.87
CA PRO A 200 -11.12 -12.91 4.63
C PRO A 200 -10.93 -12.06 3.36
N LEU A 201 -10.52 -10.79 3.48
CA LEU A 201 -10.28 -9.90 2.34
C LEU A 201 -8.80 -9.79 1.99
N ARG A 202 -7.99 -9.35 2.95
CA ARG A 202 -6.56 -9.08 2.87
C ARG A 202 -5.96 -9.31 4.27
N PRO A 203 -5.59 -10.54 4.65
CA PRO A 203 -5.07 -10.86 5.98
C PRO A 203 -3.93 -9.95 6.45
N GLY A 204 -3.04 -9.52 5.53
CA GLY A 204 -1.97 -8.58 5.85
C GLY A 204 -2.47 -7.22 6.38
N ASP A 205 -3.66 -6.76 5.96
CA ASP A 205 -4.23 -5.49 6.39
C ASP A 205 -4.71 -5.49 7.85
N ILE A 206 -4.76 -6.66 8.51
CA ILE A 206 -5.03 -6.76 9.95
C ILE A 206 -3.93 -6.05 10.75
N VAL A 207 -2.67 -6.14 10.31
CA VAL A 207 -1.54 -5.46 10.94
C VAL A 207 -1.76 -3.95 10.93
N LEU A 208 -2.34 -3.43 9.85
CA LEU A 208 -2.65 -2.01 9.70
C LEU A 208 -3.77 -1.55 10.66
N MET A 209 -4.75 -2.43 10.93
CA MET A 209 -5.86 -2.15 11.84
C MET A 209 -5.52 -2.36 13.31
N ALA A 210 -4.43 -3.08 13.61
CA ALA A 210 -4.02 -3.40 14.97
C ALA A 210 -3.89 -2.16 15.89
N PRO A 211 -3.30 -1.01 15.49
CA PRO A 211 -3.22 0.17 16.34
C PRO A 211 -4.61 0.70 16.76
N VAL A 212 -5.56 0.73 15.82
CA VAL A 212 -6.91 1.24 16.10
C VAL A 212 -7.70 0.27 16.95
N ALA A 213 -7.61 -1.03 16.67
CA ALA A 213 -8.26 -2.08 17.46
C ALA A 213 -7.70 -2.13 18.89
N LEU A 214 -6.38 -2.00 19.05
CA LEU A 214 -5.73 -1.94 20.36
C LEU A 214 -6.15 -0.69 21.14
N ALA A 215 -6.14 0.48 20.50
CA ALA A 215 -6.60 1.71 21.13
C ALA A 215 -8.07 1.59 21.58
N TYR A 216 -8.93 0.99 20.74
CA TYR A 216 -10.31 0.69 21.10
C TYR A 216 -10.40 -0.19 22.36
N ALA A 217 -9.68 -1.31 22.36
CA ALA A 217 -9.66 -2.25 23.49
C ALA A 217 -9.15 -1.59 24.78
N VAL A 218 -8.11 -0.77 24.71
CA VAL A 218 -7.57 -0.01 25.85
C VAL A 218 -8.61 0.98 26.38
N LEU A 219 -9.29 1.72 25.50
CA LEU A 219 -10.33 2.67 25.93
C LEU A 219 -11.50 1.96 26.61
N VAL A 220 -11.94 0.82 26.08
CA VAL A 220 -12.98 -0.03 26.71
C VAL A 220 -12.49 -0.56 28.06
N GLY A 221 -11.26 -1.05 28.16
CA GLY A 221 -10.67 -1.54 29.40
C GLY A 221 -10.56 -0.46 30.48
N ILE A 222 -10.18 0.76 30.11
CA ILE A 222 -10.16 1.91 31.01
C ILE A 222 -11.57 2.16 31.57
N ASP A 223 -12.60 2.13 30.74
CA ASP A 223 -13.99 2.36 31.17
C ASP A 223 -14.52 1.21 32.05
N LEU A 224 -14.07 -0.02 31.83
CA LEU A 224 -14.42 -1.17 32.67
C LEU A 224 -13.84 -1.05 34.09
N VAL A 225 -12.60 -0.56 34.20
CA VAL A 225 -11.87 -0.46 35.48
C VAL A 225 -12.20 0.84 36.23
N ARG A 226 -12.28 1.97 35.51
CA ARG A 226 -12.44 3.30 36.12
C ARG A 226 -13.87 3.85 36.04
N GLY A 227 -14.81 3.13 35.43
CA GLY A 227 -16.21 3.53 35.36
C GLY A 227 -16.85 3.52 36.74
N GLY A 228 -16.77 4.65 37.46
CA GLY A 228 -17.36 4.82 38.79
C GLY A 228 -18.90 4.89 38.78
N GLU A 229 -19.50 5.09 37.60
CA GLU A 229 -20.95 5.04 37.40
C GLU A 229 -21.33 3.69 36.75
N ASP A 230 -22.28 2.98 37.36
CA ASP A 230 -22.79 1.69 36.86
C ASP A 230 -23.21 1.74 35.38
N GLY A 231 -23.72 2.89 34.94
CA GLY A 231 -24.11 3.12 33.54
C GLY A 231 -22.94 3.04 32.56
N GLN A 232 -21.78 3.64 32.90
CA GLN A 232 -20.61 3.63 32.02
C GLN A 232 -19.98 2.25 31.96
N ARG A 233 -19.87 1.55 33.10
CA ARG A 233 -19.35 0.19 33.15
C ARG A 233 -20.19 -0.79 32.33
N ARG A 234 -21.52 -0.70 32.43
CA ARG A 234 -22.44 -1.50 31.60
C ARG A 234 -22.22 -1.24 30.10
N LYS A 235 -22.10 0.04 29.70
CA LYS A 235 -21.80 0.40 28.30
C LYS A 235 -20.48 -0.21 27.84
N ALA A 236 -19.44 -0.15 28.66
CA ALA A 236 -18.14 -0.73 28.34
C ALA A 236 -18.19 -2.26 28.22
N VAL A 237 -18.92 -2.97 29.09
CA VAL A 237 -19.14 -4.42 28.94
C VAL A 237 -19.87 -4.73 27.64
N GLY A 238 -20.94 -3.99 27.35
CA GLY A 238 -21.69 -4.13 26.09
C GLY A 238 -20.80 -3.90 24.86
N ALA A 239 -19.96 -2.86 24.89
CA ALA A 239 -19.01 -2.57 23.81
C ALA A 239 -17.92 -3.65 23.67
N ALA A 240 -17.39 -4.17 24.78
CA ALA A 240 -16.40 -5.25 24.75
C ALA A 240 -16.95 -6.49 24.06
N ILE A 241 -18.11 -6.97 24.51
CA ILE A 241 -18.79 -8.16 23.95
C ILE A 241 -19.14 -7.90 22.49
N ALA A 242 -19.76 -6.76 22.18
CA ALA A 242 -20.17 -6.43 20.82
C ALA A 242 -18.99 -6.31 19.86
N GLY A 243 -17.89 -5.69 20.28
CA GLY A 243 -16.67 -5.59 19.48
C GLY A 243 -16.07 -6.96 19.16
N ILE A 244 -16.01 -7.86 20.15
CA ILE A 244 -15.54 -9.24 19.93
C ILE A 244 -16.48 -10.00 19.00
N LEU A 245 -17.80 -9.95 19.24
CA LEU A 245 -18.79 -10.59 18.38
C LEU A 245 -18.78 -10.03 16.95
N GLY A 246 -18.42 -8.76 16.78
CA GLY A 246 -18.21 -8.14 15.48
C GLY A 246 -17.07 -8.76 14.69
N LEU A 247 -15.99 -9.22 15.35
CA LEU A 247 -14.85 -9.85 14.67
C LEU A 247 -15.18 -11.26 14.13
N VAL A 248 -16.12 -11.96 14.79
CA VAL A 248 -16.43 -13.38 14.54
C VAL A 248 -16.81 -13.67 13.08
N PRO A 249 -17.69 -12.90 12.40
CA PRO A 249 -18.03 -13.15 11.00
C PRO A 249 -16.82 -13.22 10.07
N GLY A 250 -15.83 -12.34 10.23
CA GLY A 250 -14.62 -12.36 9.38
C GLY A 250 -13.79 -13.62 9.58
N ALA A 251 -13.56 -13.99 10.85
CA ALA A 251 -12.87 -15.23 11.21
C ALA A 251 -13.63 -16.47 10.72
N ALA A 252 -14.95 -16.50 10.89
CA ALA A 252 -15.79 -17.61 10.45
C ALA A 252 -15.75 -17.79 8.91
N ILE A 253 -15.80 -16.69 8.14
CA ILE A 253 -15.68 -16.74 6.68
C ILE A 253 -14.31 -17.29 6.27
N MET A 254 -13.21 -16.75 6.81
CA MET A 254 -11.86 -17.20 6.45
C MET A 254 -11.62 -18.67 6.83
N SER A 255 -11.85 -19.02 8.10
CA SER A 255 -11.60 -20.37 8.60
C SER A 255 -12.54 -21.40 7.95
N GLY A 256 -13.83 -21.05 7.79
CA GLY A 256 -14.80 -21.93 7.14
C GLY A 256 -14.43 -22.18 5.68
N PHE A 257 -14.06 -21.13 4.94
CA PHE A 257 -13.60 -21.28 3.57
C PHE A 257 -12.32 -22.12 3.48
N ASN A 258 -11.33 -21.86 4.34
CA ASN A 258 -10.07 -22.60 4.31
C ASN A 258 -10.27 -24.09 4.59
N LEU A 259 -11.12 -24.45 5.56
CA LEU A 259 -11.47 -25.85 5.83
C LEU A 259 -12.13 -26.52 4.63
N LEU A 260 -13.06 -25.83 3.97
CA LEU A 260 -13.76 -26.37 2.80
C LEU A 260 -12.84 -26.50 1.59
N ALA A 261 -11.96 -25.52 1.36
CA ALA A 261 -11.16 -25.46 0.15
C ALA A 261 -9.81 -26.17 0.25
N PHE A 262 -9.16 -26.13 1.42
CA PHE A 262 -7.80 -26.63 1.61
C PHE A 262 -7.69 -27.74 2.66
N GLY A 263 -8.77 -28.03 3.41
CA GLY A 263 -8.75 -29.02 4.49
C GLY A 263 -7.97 -28.59 5.74
N ASP A 264 -7.55 -27.32 5.83
CA ASP A 264 -6.78 -26.76 6.94
C ASP A 264 -7.33 -25.38 7.34
N LEU A 265 -7.19 -24.96 8.61
CA LEU A 265 -7.71 -23.68 9.10
C LEU A 265 -6.93 -22.47 8.56
N LEU A 266 -5.63 -22.62 8.34
CA LEU A 266 -4.76 -21.58 7.80
C LEU A 266 -4.82 -21.60 6.26
N GLY A 267 -4.96 -22.77 5.64
CA GLY A 267 -5.21 -22.91 4.20
C GLY A 267 -4.06 -22.46 3.31
N GLY A 268 -4.29 -22.40 1.99
CA GLY A 268 -3.22 -22.20 0.99
C GLY A 268 -2.63 -20.78 0.91
N TYR A 269 -3.40 -19.76 1.27
CA TYR A 269 -2.98 -18.36 1.10
C TYR A 269 -1.75 -18.00 1.95
N PHE A 270 -1.67 -18.47 3.20
CA PHE A 270 -0.50 -18.17 4.04
C PHE A 270 0.75 -18.88 3.52
N ALA A 271 0.63 -20.11 3.02
CA ALA A 271 1.75 -20.83 2.41
C ALA A 271 2.30 -20.08 1.18
N LEU A 272 1.42 -19.56 0.31
CA LEU A 272 1.80 -18.75 -0.86
C LEU A 272 2.36 -17.39 -0.48
N SER A 273 1.84 -16.76 0.57
CA SER A 273 2.34 -15.45 1.04
C SER A 273 3.75 -15.57 1.63
N VAL A 274 4.05 -16.70 2.29
CA VAL A 274 5.40 -17.00 2.79
C VAL A 274 6.39 -17.20 1.64
N SER A 275 5.99 -17.85 0.54
CA SER A 275 6.89 -18.10 -0.59
C SER A 275 7.21 -16.87 -1.44
N ARG A 276 6.33 -15.85 -1.49
CA ARG A 276 6.63 -14.54 -2.12
C ARG A 276 7.40 -13.58 -1.21
N GLY A 277 7.38 -13.83 0.11
CA GLY A 277 8.27 -13.25 1.10
C GLY A 277 8.01 -11.78 1.48
N PHE A 278 8.36 -11.46 2.73
CA PHE A 278 8.60 -10.10 3.20
C PHE A 278 10.08 -9.98 3.58
N TYR A 279 10.78 -9.02 2.97
CA TYR A 279 12.22 -8.83 3.07
C TYR A 279 12.54 -7.57 3.88
N PHE A 280 12.20 -7.55 5.17
CA PHE A 280 12.36 -6.35 6.01
C PHE A 280 13.77 -5.75 6.05
N ALA A 281 14.80 -6.53 5.71
CA ALA A 281 16.18 -6.05 5.60
C ALA A 281 16.36 -5.02 4.46
N ASP A 282 15.58 -5.11 3.39
CA ASP A 282 15.65 -4.21 2.22
C ASP A 282 14.79 -2.93 2.37
N PHE A 283 14.11 -2.78 3.53
CA PHE A 283 13.16 -1.69 3.74
C PHE A 283 13.77 -0.30 3.50
N GLY A 284 15.01 -0.05 3.97
CA GLY A 284 15.67 1.23 3.80
C GLY A 284 15.95 1.56 2.33
N GLU A 285 16.45 0.58 1.59
CA GLU A 285 16.73 0.68 0.16
C GLU A 285 15.45 0.95 -0.64
N LYS A 286 14.38 0.19 -0.37
CA LYS A 286 13.10 0.36 -1.04
C LYS A 286 12.40 1.64 -0.64
N LEU A 287 12.52 2.08 0.61
CA LEU A 287 12.02 3.40 1.04
C LEU A 287 12.68 4.50 0.21
N PHE A 288 14.00 4.46 0.04
CA PHE A 288 14.70 5.39 -0.86
C PHE A 288 14.21 5.25 -2.31
N SER A 289 14.19 4.03 -2.85
CA SER A 289 13.90 3.78 -4.26
C SER A 289 12.45 4.09 -4.65
N LEU A 290 11.50 3.85 -3.76
CA LEU A 290 10.08 4.10 -4.01
C LEU A 290 9.68 5.55 -3.73
N VAL A 291 10.36 6.25 -2.83
CA VAL A 291 9.94 7.60 -2.39
C VAL A 291 10.81 8.71 -2.96
N VAL A 292 12.13 8.50 -3.00
CA VAL A 292 13.11 9.55 -3.30
C VAL A 292 13.58 9.47 -4.75
N ALA A 293 14.16 8.34 -5.16
CA ALA A 293 14.70 8.17 -6.51
C ALA A 293 14.77 6.69 -6.89
N SER A 294 14.01 6.28 -7.90
CA SER A 294 13.95 4.87 -8.34
C SER A 294 15.12 4.44 -9.24
N HIS A 295 15.73 5.39 -9.95
CA HIS A 295 16.75 5.10 -10.97
C HIS A 295 18.09 4.56 -10.44
N PRO A 296 18.68 5.09 -9.34
CA PRO A 296 20.04 4.70 -8.93
C PRO A 296 20.22 3.20 -8.72
N LEU A 297 19.21 2.50 -8.20
CA LEU A 297 19.26 1.07 -7.91
C LEU A 297 18.42 0.24 -8.89
N TYR A 298 17.21 0.69 -9.24
CA TYR A 298 16.26 -0.09 -10.04
C TYR A 298 16.24 0.28 -11.53
N VAL A 299 17.05 1.26 -11.96
CA VAL A 299 17.21 1.69 -13.36
C VAL A 299 15.90 2.09 -14.05
N GLU A 300 14.87 2.44 -13.28
CA GLU A 300 13.61 2.94 -13.80
C GLU A 300 13.46 4.40 -13.39
N ARG A 301 13.54 5.33 -14.34
CA ARG A 301 13.36 6.76 -14.05
C ARG A 301 11.89 7.09 -13.85
N GLY A 302 11.59 7.90 -12.84
CA GLY A 302 10.25 8.40 -12.57
C GLY A 302 9.29 7.35 -12.03
N ALA A 303 9.79 6.23 -11.50
CA ALA A 303 8.99 5.21 -10.82
C ALA A 303 9.08 5.37 -9.29
N ASP A 304 9.01 6.61 -8.82
CA ASP A 304 9.06 6.99 -7.41
C ASP A 304 7.96 7.99 -7.05
N TRP A 305 7.66 8.12 -5.76
CA TRP A 305 6.59 8.99 -5.28
C TRP A 305 6.92 10.45 -5.46
N LEU A 306 8.19 10.86 -5.40
CA LEU A 306 8.56 12.25 -5.62
C LEU A 306 8.17 12.70 -7.05
N THR A 307 8.35 11.82 -8.03
CA THR A 307 7.98 12.07 -9.42
C THR A 307 6.48 11.93 -9.67
N GLU A 308 5.89 10.80 -9.28
CA GLU A 308 4.51 10.44 -9.67
C GLU A 308 3.45 11.01 -8.72
N LEU A 309 3.81 11.23 -7.44
CA LEU A 309 2.92 11.66 -6.37
C LEU A 309 3.58 12.73 -5.46
N PRO A 310 4.10 13.84 -6.02
CA PRO A 310 4.96 14.78 -5.31
C PRO A 310 4.34 15.32 -4.02
N ILE A 311 3.03 15.59 -4.04
CA ILE A 311 2.30 16.09 -2.86
C ILE A 311 2.34 15.05 -1.72
N ASN A 312 2.14 13.77 -2.02
CA ASN A 312 2.19 12.71 -1.01
C ASN A 312 3.61 12.54 -0.49
N ALA A 313 4.59 12.52 -1.40
CA ALA A 313 6.00 12.40 -1.06
C ALA A 313 6.43 13.50 -0.08
N LEU A 314 6.09 14.76 -0.38
CA LEU A 314 6.36 15.91 0.48
C LEU A 314 5.60 15.87 1.81
N CYS A 315 4.45 15.20 1.86
CA CYS A 315 3.64 15.07 3.07
C CYS A 315 4.02 13.85 3.93
N LEU A 316 4.92 12.95 3.49
CA LEU A 316 5.30 11.75 4.26
C LEU A 316 5.92 12.08 5.62
N GLY A 317 6.70 13.16 5.71
CA GLY A 317 7.27 13.63 6.98
C GLY A 317 6.21 13.99 8.04
N PHE A 318 4.96 14.21 7.63
CA PHE A 318 3.86 14.48 8.57
C PHE A 318 3.30 13.22 9.25
N LEU A 319 3.67 12.01 8.81
CA LEU A 319 3.32 10.78 9.51
C LEU A 319 3.93 10.74 10.92
N PRO A 320 5.26 10.79 11.13
CA PRO A 320 5.84 10.83 12.47
C PRO A 320 5.39 12.08 13.26
N ALA A 321 5.24 13.23 12.58
CA ALA A 321 4.72 14.43 13.24
C ALA A 321 3.29 14.23 13.79
N ALA A 322 2.42 13.55 13.04
CA ALA A 322 1.06 13.23 13.48
C ALA A 322 1.06 12.29 14.69
N VAL A 323 1.91 11.26 14.71
CA VAL A 323 2.04 10.36 15.87
C VAL A 323 2.35 11.13 17.16
N LEU A 324 3.29 12.07 17.09
CA LEU A 324 3.77 12.83 18.24
C LEU A 324 2.83 13.98 18.64
N PHE A 325 2.37 14.76 17.65
CA PHE A 325 1.81 16.08 17.89
C PHE A 325 0.32 16.20 17.56
N ALA A 326 -0.31 15.28 16.81
CA ALA A 326 -1.74 15.40 16.54
C ALA A 326 -2.55 15.34 17.85
N ARG A 327 -3.55 16.19 18.04
CA ARG A 327 -4.42 16.12 19.24
C ARG A 327 -5.48 15.03 19.16
N PRO A 328 -6.19 14.84 18.03
CA PRO A 328 -7.13 13.74 17.90
C PRO A 328 -6.37 12.41 17.97
N LEU A 329 -6.80 11.51 18.85
CA LEU A 329 -6.20 10.18 18.96
C LEU A 329 -6.29 9.45 17.62
N LEU A 330 -7.43 9.57 16.94
CA LEU A 330 -7.61 9.03 15.59
C LEU A 330 -6.47 9.39 14.64
N PHE A 331 -6.04 10.66 14.58
CA PHE A 331 -5.02 11.10 13.62
C PHE A 331 -3.66 10.47 13.92
N ARG A 332 -3.34 10.24 15.21
CA ARG A 332 -2.15 9.49 15.62
C ARG A 332 -2.24 8.04 15.14
N LEU A 333 -3.40 7.40 15.34
CA LEU A 333 -3.60 6.00 14.98
C LEU A 333 -3.60 5.78 13.47
N VAL A 334 -4.19 6.70 12.71
CA VAL A 334 -4.10 6.71 11.24
C VAL A 334 -2.64 6.83 10.80
N ALA A 335 -1.86 7.72 11.41
CA ALA A 335 -0.45 7.86 11.08
C ALA A 335 0.37 6.61 11.42
N ILE A 336 0.10 5.96 12.56
CA ILE A 336 0.73 4.67 12.91
C ILE A 336 0.33 3.58 11.90
N ALA A 337 -0.95 3.48 11.53
CA ALA A 337 -1.43 2.52 10.54
C ALA A 337 -0.78 2.75 9.16
N ALA A 338 -0.62 4.00 8.75
CA ALA A 338 0.08 4.39 7.52
C ALA A 338 1.57 4.02 7.56
N LEU A 339 2.27 4.27 8.67
CA LEU A 339 3.67 3.87 8.85
C LEU A 339 3.83 2.34 8.82
N LEU A 340 2.94 1.61 9.49
CA LEU A 340 2.91 0.14 9.41
C LEU A 340 2.63 -0.34 7.99
N GLN A 341 1.80 0.36 7.23
CA GLN A 341 1.53 0.02 5.84
C GLN A 341 2.75 0.21 4.95
N ILE A 342 3.45 1.35 5.09
CA ILE A 342 4.70 1.61 4.38
C ILE A 342 5.71 0.53 4.74
N PHE A 343 5.91 0.25 6.02
CA PHE A 343 6.85 -0.78 6.48
C PHE A 343 6.52 -2.17 5.92
N LEU A 344 5.26 -2.60 6.05
CA LEU A 344 4.82 -3.91 5.60
C LEU A 344 4.92 -4.06 4.08
N TYR A 345 4.32 -3.13 3.33
CA TYR A 345 4.22 -3.27 1.89
C TYR A 345 5.51 -2.91 1.17
N PHE A 346 6.34 -1.97 1.64
CA PHE A 346 7.66 -1.78 1.02
C PHE A 346 8.54 -3.01 1.24
N SER A 347 8.41 -3.70 2.37
CA SER A 347 9.13 -4.97 2.57
C SER A 347 8.59 -6.11 1.71
N TYR A 348 7.47 -5.94 1.00
CA TYR A 348 6.91 -7.01 0.18
C TYR A 348 7.73 -7.19 -1.12
N GLY A 349 7.87 -8.44 -1.57
CA GLY A 349 8.75 -8.79 -2.68
C GLY A 349 8.42 -8.09 -4.00
N ASP A 350 7.17 -7.73 -4.28
CA ASP A 350 6.79 -7.07 -5.53
C ASP A 350 6.69 -5.53 -5.41
N ALA A 351 6.91 -4.97 -4.22
CA ALA A 351 6.87 -3.53 -3.99
C ALA A 351 8.23 -2.90 -4.31
N ILE A 352 8.59 -2.97 -5.58
CA ILE A 352 9.75 -2.29 -6.17
C ILE A 352 9.24 -1.18 -7.12
N PRO A 353 10.08 -0.23 -7.57
CA PRO A 353 9.64 0.83 -8.48
C PRO A 353 8.83 0.34 -9.70
N PRO A 354 9.27 -0.71 -10.43
CA PRO A 354 8.49 -1.26 -11.54
C PRO A 354 7.18 -1.88 -11.09
N GLY A 355 7.21 -2.68 -10.02
CA GLY A 355 6.00 -3.26 -9.45
C GLY A 355 4.96 -2.21 -9.08
N THR A 356 5.41 -1.11 -8.46
CA THR A 356 4.57 -0.05 -7.94
C THR A 356 3.88 0.74 -9.05
N PHE A 357 4.63 1.17 -10.06
CA PHE A 357 4.12 2.11 -11.06
C PHE A 357 3.81 1.46 -12.42
N ARG A 358 4.63 0.52 -12.89
CA ARG A 358 4.39 -0.20 -14.15
C ARG A 358 3.35 -1.30 -14.01
N TYR A 359 3.38 -2.04 -12.90
CA TYR A 359 2.42 -3.11 -12.58
C TYR A 359 1.37 -2.71 -11.56
N TRP A 360 1.28 -1.40 -11.26
CA TRP A 360 0.19 -0.78 -10.50
C TRP A 360 0.05 -1.21 -9.03
N ASN A 361 1.09 -1.79 -8.41
CA ASN A 361 1.07 -2.13 -6.97
C ASN A 361 0.89 -0.89 -6.06
N ILE A 362 0.98 0.33 -6.60
CA ILE A 362 0.58 1.57 -5.92
C ILE A 362 -0.85 1.51 -5.35
N HIS A 363 -1.70 0.63 -5.89
CA HIS A 363 -3.04 0.40 -5.38
C HIS A 363 -3.07 -0.02 -3.90
N TYR A 364 -2.00 -0.63 -3.36
CA TYR A 364 -1.91 -0.94 -1.92
C TYR A 364 -2.10 0.32 -1.07
N PHE A 365 -1.59 1.47 -1.50
CA PHE A 365 -1.54 2.69 -0.71
C PHE A 365 -2.75 3.62 -0.90
N LYS A 366 -3.72 3.27 -1.77
CA LYS A 366 -4.77 4.20 -2.20
C LYS A 366 -5.59 4.83 -1.07
N TRP A 367 -5.86 4.08 0.01
CA TRP A 367 -6.58 4.63 1.16
C TRP A 367 -5.72 5.65 1.90
N MET A 368 -4.42 5.43 2.01
CA MET A 368 -3.48 6.24 2.77
C MET A 368 -3.18 7.58 2.11
N LEU A 369 -3.20 7.64 0.77
CA LEU A 369 -2.84 8.85 0.00
C LEU A 369 -3.58 10.12 0.46
N PRO A 370 -4.93 10.17 0.53
CA PRO A 370 -5.61 11.36 1.02
C PRO A 370 -5.39 11.62 2.51
N TRP A 371 -5.10 10.59 3.32
CA TRP A 371 -4.82 10.77 4.75
C TRP A 371 -3.49 11.47 5.01
N ILE A 372 -2.43 11.11 4.28
CA ILE A 372 -1.12 11.76 4.41
C ILE A 372 -1.26 13.28 4.21
N VAL A 373 -1.99 13.70 3.17
CA VAL A 373 -2.24 15.12 2.89
C VAL A 373 -3.15 15.76 3.94
N ALA A 374 -4.17 15.04 4.43
CA ALA A 374 -5.02 15.53 5.52
C ALA A 374 -4.26 15.75 6.84
N LEU A 375 -3.25 14.94 7.13
CA LEU A 375 -2.39 15.13 8.31
C LEU A 375 -1.56 16.42 8.19
N ALA A 376 -0.96 16.68 7.02
CA ALA A 376 -0.29 17.95 6.77
C ALA A 376 -1.25 19.14 6.87
N ALA A 377 -2.42 19.06 6.22
CA ALA A 377 -3.46 20.08 6.26
C ALA A 377 -3.95 20.35 7.69
N TYR A 378 -4.02 19.33 8.56
CA TYR A 378 -4.38 19.48 9.96
C TYR A 378 -3.41 20.39 10.73
N PHE A 379 -2.11 20.17 10.55
CA PHE A 379 -1.11 21.00 11.22
C PHE A 379 -1.12 22.44 10.71
N VAL A 380 -1.24 22.64 9.39
CA VAL A 380 -1.37 23.98 8.79
C VAL A 380 -2.61 24.69 9.31
N TYR A 381 -3.78 24.03 9.23
CA TYR A 381 -5.05 24.61 9.65
C TYR A 381 -5.02 25.07 11.11
N HIS A 382 -4.53 24.24 12.02
CA HIS A 382 -4.48 24.58 13.44
C HIS A 382 -3.33 25.53 13.83
N ALA A 383 -2.23 25.56 13.07
CA ALA A 383 -1.19 26.57 13.24
C ALA A 383 -1.70 27.99 12.90
N LEU A 384 -2.67 28.09 11.99
CA LEU A 384 -3.27 29.35 11.56
C LEU A 384 -4.48 29.76 12.40
N THR A 385 -5.33 28.82 12.79
CA THR A 385 -6.67 29.14 13.32
C THR A 385 -6.85 28.86 14.81
N ALA A 386 -6.00 28.04 15.44
CA ALA A 386 -6.25 27.58 16.79
C ALA A 386 -5.77 28.57 17.87
N GLY A 387 -6.34 28.49 19.08
CA GLY A 387 -5.89 29.27 20.23
C GLY A 387 -4.46 28.91 20.67
N SER A 388 -3.82 29.79 21.47
CA SER A 388 -2.36 29.78 21.76
C SER A 388 -1.77 28.39 22.08
N GLY A 389 -2.38 27.62 22.98
CA GLY A 389 -1.86 26.29 23.36
C GLY A 389 -1.99 25.23 22.26
N HIS A 390 -3.08 25.24 21.49
CA HIS A 390 -3.31 24.31 20.38
C HIS A 390 -2.46 24.69 19.17
N ARG A 391 -2.28 26.00 18.95
CA ARG A 391 -1.42 26.57 17.93
C ARG A 391 0.04 26.19 18.13
N ARG A 392 0.59 26.29 19.35
CA ARG A 392 1.98 25.91 19.63
C ARG A 392 2.27 24.45 19.26
N GLN A 393 1.38 23.54 19.65
CA GLN A 393 1.51 22.13 19.31
C GLN A 393 1.36 21.88 17.80
N ALA A 394 0.46 22.59 17.13
CA ALA A 394 0.30 22.50 15.68
C ALA A 394 1.52 23.03 14.92
N VAL A 395 2.12 24.13 15.38
CA VAL A 395 3.37 24.68 14.84
C VAL A 395 4.54 23.72 15.06
N ALA A 396 4.65 23.10 16.23
CA ALA A 396 5.68 22.08 16.48
C ALA A 396 5.52 20.87 15.56
N GLY A 397 4.29 20.40 15.36
CA GLY A 397 3.99 19.34 14.39
C GLY A 397 4.29 19.74 12.95
N LEU A 398 3.97 20.97 12.55
CA LEU A 398 4.30 21.51 11.22
C LEU A 398 5.82 21.56 11.00
N ALA A 399 6.56 22.12 11.95
CA ALA A 399 8.02 22.21 11.89
C ALA A 399 8.67 20.82 11.85
N THR A 400 8.18 19.89 12.67
CA THR A 400 8.68 18.49 12.66
C THR A 400 8.38 17.81 11.33
N GLY A 401 7.17 18.00 10.79
CA GLY A 401 6.78 17.41 9.50
C GLY A 401 7.65 17.90 8.37
N VAL A 402 7.90 19.22 8.29
CA VAL A 402 8.80 19.82 7.30
C VAL A 402 10.23 19.31 7.48
N ALA A 403 10.76 19.29 8.71
CA ALA A 403 12.11 18.81 8.97
C ALA A 403 12.29 17.32 8.60
N ALA A 404 11.32 16.47 8.93
CA ALA A 404 11.33 15.06 8.58
C ALA A 404 11.26 14.84 7.06
N THR A 405 10.44 15.64 6.34
CA THR A 405 10.40 15.63 4.88
C THR A 405 11.75 16.03 4.29
N LEU A 406 12.37 17.12 4.75
CA LEU A 406 13.67 17.56 4.27
C LEU A 406 14.76 16.51 4.53
N LEU A 407 14.75 15.88 5.71
CA LEU A 407 15.70 14.80 6.04
C LEU A 407 15.52 13.58 5.13
N LEU A 408 14.28 13.18 4.86
CA LEU A 408 13.99 12.05 3.96
C LEU A 408 14.54 12.31 2.56
N PHE A 409 14.35 13.52 2.03
CA PHE A 409 14.85 13.91 0.70
C PHE A 409 16.33 14.33 0.69
N SER A 410 16.99 14.41 1.84
CA SER A 410 18.43 14.56 1.94
C SER A 410 19.19 13.24 1.74
N VAL A 411 18.50 12.09 1.77
CA VAL A 411 19.16 10.79 1.53
C VAL A 411 19.55 10.68 0.06
N ASN A 412 20.81 10.30 -0.19
CA ASN A 412 21.36 10.08 -1.51
C ASN A 412 22.08 8.71 -1.57
N VAL A 413 22.20 8.18 -2.78
CA VAL A 413 22.93 6.94 -3.08
C VAL A 413 23.98 7.26 -4.13
N ASP A 414 25.25 7.13 -3.75
CA ASP A 414 26.37 7.28 -4.68
C ASP A 414 26.96 5.88 -4.98
N PRO A 415 27.13 5.52 -6.27
CA PRO A 415 27.72 4.24 -6.63
C PRO A 415 29.24 4.27 -6.42
N LEU A 416 29.76 3.30 -5.68
CA LEU A 416 31.18 3.04 -5.51
C LEU A 416 31.60 1.94 -6.52
N PRO A 417 32.38 2.27 -7.55
CA PRO A 417 32.78 1.28 -8.56
C PRO A 417 33.54 0.11 -7.95
N ARG A 418 33.16 -1.10 -8.37
CA ARG A 418 33.83 -2.36 -8.05
C ARG A 418 34.35 -2.98 -9.34
N PRO A 419 35.56 -2.61 -9.80
CA PRO A 419 36.06 -3.08 -11.08
C PRO A 419 36.27 -4.60 -11.05
N VAL A 420 35.83 -5.27 -12.11
CA VAL A 420 36.07 -6.69 -12.35
C VAL A 420 37.57 -6.88 -12.61
N SER A 421 38.24 -7.75 -11.85
CA SER A 421 39.68 -8.02 -12.01
C SER A 421 39.97 -8.89 -13.22
N SER A 422 39.11 -9.89 -13.47
CA SER A 422 39.13 -10.73 -14.67
C SER A 422 37.74 -11.26 -15.01
N LEU A 423 37.53 -11.52 -16.29
CA LEU A 423 36.31 -12.12 -16.82
C LEU A 423 36.70 -13.42 -17.53
N GLU A 424 36.12 -14.53 -17.09
CA GLU A 424 36.23 -15.83 -17.74
C GLU A 424 34.90 -16.22 -18.40
N GLY A 425 34.98 -16.92 -19.53
CA GLY A 425 33.81 -17.16 -20.37
C GLY A 425 33.47 -15.96 -21.24
N GLY A 426 32.22 -15.87 -21.72
CA GLY A 426 31.77 -14.78 -22.57
C GLY A 426 31.01 -15.21 -23.83
N GLY A 427 31.24 -16.43 -24.34
CA GLY A 427 30.42 -17.03 -25.41
C GLY A 427 29.03 -17.48 -24.93
N GLU A 428 28.40 -18.48 -25.53
CA GLU A 428 27.05 -18.95 -25.13
C GLU A 428 26.94 -19.49 -23.69
N GLY A 429 28.06 -19.79 -23.03
CA GLY A 429 28.12 -20.33 -21.67
C GLY A 429 28.09 -19.28 -20.54
N PRO A 430 28.22 -19.75 -19.28
CA PRO A 430 28.26 -18.87 -18.11
C PRO A 430 29.45 -17.91 -18.18
N VAL A 431 29.25 -16.71 -17.65
CA VAL A 431 30.30 -15.71 -17.45
C VAL A 431 30.71 -15.73 -15.99
N VAL A 432 32.00 -15.83 -15.71
CA VAL A 432 32.55 -15.79 -14.36
C VAL A 432 33.31 -14.49 -14.18
N LEU A 433 32.85 -13.67 -13.26
CA LEU A 433 33.43 -12.39 -12.90
C LEU A 433 34.27 -12.59 -11.64
N HIS A 434 35.51 -12.11 -11.67
CA HIS A 434 36.39 -12.10 -10.51
C HIS A 434 36.48 -10.67 -9.96
N PHE A 435 36.46 -10.56 -8.64
CA PHE A 435 36.54 -9.29 -7.92
C PHE A 435 37.72 -9.31 -6.95
N PRO A 436 38.44 -8.19 -6.80
CA PRO A 436 39.41 -8.07 -5.72
C PRO A 436 38.69 -7.89 -4.37
N GLU A 437 39.39 -8.17 -3.27
CA GLU A 437 38.93 -7.82 -1.92
C GLU A 437 38.44 -6.35 -1.86
N GLY A 438 37.34 -6.11 -1.16
CA GLY A 438 36.78 -4.77 -0.96
C GLY A 438 35.31 -4.82 -0.56
N PRO A 439 34.52 -3.74 -0.74
CA PRO A 439 33.15 -3.70 -0.25
C PRO A 439 32.26 -4.70 -1.00
N ALA A 440 31.16 -5.09 -0.36
CA ALA A 440 30.18 -5.97 -0.96
C ALA A 440 29.58 -5.37 -2.25
N ILE A 441 29.13 -6.22 -3.15
CA ILE A 441 28.56 -5.85 -4.46
C ILE A 441 27.05 -5.71 -4.30
N ASP A 442 26.50 -4.55 -4.65
CA ASP A 442 25.06 -4.32 -4.61
C ASP A 442 24.42 -4.60 -5.97
N TYR A 443 25.11 -4.27 -7.06
CA TYR A 443 24.65 -4.62 -8.40
C TYR A 443 25.78 -4.78 -9.41
N ILE A 444 25.46 -5.46 -10.51
CA ILE A 444 26.30 -5.64 -11.69
C ILE A 444 25.50 -5.27 -12.93
N ASP A 445 25.98 -4.29 -13.67
CA ASP A 445 25.44 -3.88 -14.95
C ASP A 445 26.17 -4.62 -16.08
N PHE A 446 25.41 -5.16 -17.02
CA PHE A 446 25.90 -5.83 -18.22
C PHE A 446 25.41 -5.08 -19.46
N ASP A 447 26.33 -4.47 -20.18
CA ASP A 447 26.09 -3.86 -21.48
C ASP A 447 26.09 -4.93 -22.59
N GLY A 448 25.46 -4.66 -23.72
CA GLY A 448 25.38 -5.61 -24.85
C GLY A 448 24.53 -6.86 -24.57
N THR A 449 23.75 -6.86 -23.49
CA THR A 449 22.79 -7.92 -23.15
C THR A 449 21.36 -7.35 -23.25
N PRO A 450 20.83 -7.19 -24.47
CA PRO A 450 19.53 -6.59 -24.68
C PRO A 450 18.43 -7.49 -24.11
N GLY A 451 17.45 -6.89 -23.44
CA GLY A 451 16.30 -7.60 -22.91
C GLY A 451 15.19 -6.62 -22.54
N GLY A 452 13.97 -6.93 -22.96
CA GLY A 452 12.79 -6.20 -22.52
C GLY A 452 12.33 -6.67 -21.14
N TRP A 453 11.28 -6.05 -20.63
CA TRP A 453 10.72 -6.42 -19.34
C TRP A 453 10.18 -7.85 -19.34
N ASN A 454 9.61 -8.34 -20.44
CA ASN A 454 9.06 -9.70 -20.48
C ASN A 454 10.18 -10.73 -20.42
N GLU A 455 11.21 -10.54 -21.24
CA GLU A 455 12.36 -11.41 -21.35
C GLU A 455 13.12 -11.46 -20.03
N VAL A 456 13.39 -10.30 -19.41
CA VAL A 456 14.20 -10.21 -18.19
C VAL A 456 13.43 -10.58 -16.92
N TYR A 457 12.16 -10.18 -16.82
CA TYR A 457 11.40 -10.29 -15.57
C TYR A 457 10.53 -11.56 -15.50
N PHE A 458 9.91 -11.98 -16.61
CA PHE A 458 8.98 -13.11 -16.60
C PHE A 458 9.60 -14.40 -17.17
N ASP A 459 10.38 -14.30 -18.24
CA ASP A 459 10.86 -15.47 -18.97
C ASP A 459 12.26 -15.91 -18.55
N ASN A 460 13.05 -15.00 -17.97
CA ASN A 460 14.43 -15.27 -17.62
C ASN A 460 14.57 -16.38 -16.56
N ARG A 461 15.46 -17.32 -16.85
CA ARG A 461 15.86 -18.43 -15.97
C ARG A 461 17.36 -18.37 -15.67
N ALA A 462 17.91 -17.17 -15.58
CA ALA A 462 19.31 -16.97 -15.27
C ALA A 462 19.68 -17.68 -13.97
N THR A 463 20.88 -18.26 -13.95
CA THR A 463 21.43 -18.92 -12.77
C THR A 463 22.64 -18.14 -12.29
N ILE A 464 22.56 -17.62 -11.07
CA ILE A 464 23.61 -16.80 -10.46
C ILE A 464 24.24 -17.61 -9.34
N ARG A 465 25.57 -17.67 -9.28
CA ARG A 465 26.32 -18.31 -8.17
C ARG A 465 27.38 -17.36 -7.64
N ALA A 466 27.56 -17.35 -6.33
CA ALA A 466 28.66 -16.66 -5.66
C ALA A 466 29.67 -17.70 -5.16
N ASP A 467 30.96 -17.50 -5.42
CA ASP A 467 32.07 -18.33 -4.93
C ASP A 467 31.93 -19.83 -5.22
N GLY A 468 31.34 -20.15 -6.37
CA GLY A 468 31.07 -21.53 -6.78
C GLY A 468 30.02 -22.26 -5.93
N GLY A 469 29.30 -21.55 -5.05
CA GLY A 469 28.25 -22.07 -4.19
C GLY A 469 26.97 -22.45 -4.93
N GLU A 470 25.92 -22.70 -4.14
CA GLU A 470 24.59 -22.99 -4.67
C GLU A 470 24.03 -21.80 -5.47
N PRO A 471 23.14 -22.06 -6.46
CA PRO A 471 22.41 -21.00 -7.14
C PRO A 471 21.68 -20.09 -6.16
N LEU A 472 21.87 -18.78 -6.32
CA LEU A 472 21.06 -17.79 -5.63
C LEU A 472 19.61 -17.92 -6.07
N GLU A 473 18.69 -17.65 -5.16
CA GLU A 473 17.25 -17.70 -5.42
C GLU A 473 16.77 -16.35 -5.97
N ASN A 474 16.09 -16.42 -7.13
CA ASN A 474 15.50 -15.24 -7.78
C ASN A 474 14.40 -14.64 -6.87
N TYR A 475 14.32 -13.31 -6.83
CA TYR A 475 13.44 -12.47 -6.00
C TYR A 475 13.80 -12.38 -4.52
N SER A 476 14.40 -13.41 -3.92
CA SER A 476 14.79 -13.41 -2.51
C SER A 476 16.24 -12.98 -2.28
N GLU A 477 17.13 -13.25 -3.23
CA GLU A 477 18.56 -12.93 -3.14
C GLU A 477 19.04 -11.98 -4.24
N TYR A 478 18.43 -12.05 -5.43
CA TYR A 478 18.75 -11.12 -6.52
C TYR A 478 17.53 -10.81 -7.41
N ARG A 479 17.67 -9.78 -8.25
CA ARG A 479 16.74 -9.39 -9.31
C ARG A 479 17.50 -9.04 -10.57
N MET A 480 16.85 -9.24 -11.71
CA MET A 480 17.34 -8.73 -12.99
C MET A 480 16.40 -7.66 -13.51
N LEU A 481 16.96 -6.56 -13.98
CA LEU A 481 16.22 -5.37 -14.41
C LEU A 481 16.74 -4.91 -15.78
N PRO A 482 15.88 -4.63 -16.76
CA PRO A 482 16.32 -4.09 -18.04
C PRO A 482 16.83 -2.65 -17.85
N ARG A 483 17.95 -2.31 -18.51
CA ARG A 483 18.54 -0.95 -18.49
C ARG A 483 18.21 -0.10 -19.71
N GLY A 484 17.21 -0.55 -20.48
CA GLY A 484 16.73 0.12 -21.69
C GLY A 484 17.59 -0.21 -22.91
N GLY A 485 17.09 -1.13 -23.76
CA GLY A 485 17.66 -1.48 -25.07
C GLY A 485 19.00 -2.20 -25.03
N ASP A 486 19.96 -1.68 -24.28
CA ASP A 486 21.38 -1.93 -24.48
C ASP A 486 22.03 -2.73 -23.35
N GLY A 487 21.26 -3.13 -22.33
CA GLY A 487 21.80 -3.92 -21.22
C GLY A 487 20.80 -4.29 -20.13
N ILE A 488 21.31 -4.97 -19.11
CA ILE A 488 20.57 -5.41 -17.93
C ILE A 488 21.38 -5.14 -16.65
N ARG A 489 20.68 -5.02 -15.52
CA ARG A 489 21.24 -4.95 -14.18
C ARG A 489 20.90 -6.23 -13.44
N LEU A 490 21.90 -6.86 -12.84
CA LEU A 490 21.75 -7.83 -11.76
C LEU A 490 21.86 -7.08 -10.43
N LEU A 491 20.75 -6.90 -9.72
CA LEU A 491 20.66 -6.25 -8.42
C LEU A 491 20.58 -7.30 -7.32
N PHE A 492 21.47 -7.27 -6.34
CA PHE A 492 21.41 -8.14 -5.17
C PHE A 492 20.54 -7.52 -4.09
N ILE A 493 19.64 -8.31 -3.49
CA ILE A 493 18.72 -7.85 -2.43
C ILE A 493 19.46 -7.62 -1.11
N ARG A 494 20.62 -8.25 -0.96
CA ARG A 494 21.58 -7.98 0.11
C ARG A 494 22.94 -7.78 -0.55
N PRO A 495 23.78 -6.86 -0.03
CA PRO A 495 25.13 -6.70 -0.52
C PRO A 495 25.85 -8.06 -0.54
N LEU A 496 26.38 -8.43 -1.70
CA LEU A 496 27.05 -9.71 -1.91
C LEU A 496 28.55 -9.58 -1.65
N ASP A 497 29.05 -10.19 -0.58
CA ASP A 497 30.47 -10.33 -0.32
C ASP A 497 30.97 -11.62 -1.01
N ALA A 498 31.54 -11.47 -2.21
CA ALA A 498 32.01 -12.59 -3.02
C ALA A 498 33.25 -12.20 -3.84
N GLU A 499 34.19 -13.14 -3.97
CA GLU A 499 35.37 -13.00 -4.84
C GLU A 499 35.03 -13.35 -6.28
N THR A 500 34.04 -14.22 -6.48
CA THR A 500 33.60 -14.64 -7.81
C THR A 500 32.07 -14.65 -7.93
N VAL A 501 31.58 -14.14 -9.06
CA VAL A 501 30.15 -14.22 -9.42
C VAL A 501 30.03 -14.86 -10.78
N SER A 502 29.36 -16.01 -10.84
CA SER A 502 29.02 -16.69 -12.09
C SER A 502 27.60 -16.35 -12.49
N VAL A 503 27.42 -15.94 -13.74
CA VAL A 503 26.13 -15.60 -14.34
C VAL A 503 25.91 -16.43 -15.60
N ASP A 504 24.93 -17.31 -15.55
CA ASP A 504 24.36 -17.96 -16.73
C ASP A 504 23.07 -17.22 -17.09
N PHE A 505 23.05 -16.52 -18.23
CA PHE A 505 21.89 -15.73 -18.68
C PHE A 505 20.74 -16.59 -19.23
N GLY A 506 20.95 -17.90 -19.40
CA GLY A 506 19.96 -18.79 -20.02
C GLY A 506 19.66 -18.45 -21.48
N THR A 507 18.54 -18.95 -21.98
CA THR A 507 18.18 -18.85 -23.41
C THR A 507 17.35 -17.62 -23.76
N ALA A 508 16.75 -16.95 -22.77
CA ALA A 508 15.86 -15.81 -23.00
C ALA A 508 16.62 -14.49 -23.26
N LEU A 509 17.88 -14.42 -22.83
CA LEU A 509 18.74 -13.25 -22.95
C LEU A 509 19.92 -13.59 -23.87
N THR A 510 19.64 -13.74 -25.17
CA THR A 510 20.69 -14.00 -26.16
C THR A 510 21.57 -12.77 -26.34
N ARG A 511 22.89 -13.00 -26.23
CA ARG A 511 23.91 -11.99 -26.47
C ARG A 511 24.29 -11.96 -27.94
N GLU A 512 24.46 -10.77 -28.51
CA GLU A 512 24.91 -10.61 -29.90
C GLU A 512 26.42 -10.84 -30.05
N ALA A 513 27.18 -10.58 -28.98
CA ALA A 513 28.62 -10.76 -28.93
C ALA A 513 29.08 -11.24 -27.55
N PRO A 514 30.28 -11.83 -27.44
CA PRO A 514 30.85 -12.16 -26.15
C PRO A 514 31.08 -10.92 -25.27
N LEU A 515 30.76 -11.02 -23.98
CA LEU A 515 30.99 -9.93 -23.02
C LEU A 515 32.49 -9.71 -22.82
N ALA A 516 32.95 -8.46 -23.01
CA ALA A 516 34.26 -8.01 -22.60
C ALA A 516 34.23 -7.42 -21.18
N ALA A 517 35.39 -7.31 -20.54
CA ALA A 517 35.49 -6.68 -19.22
C ALA A 517 35.02 -5.22 -19.19
N GLY A 518 35.06 -4.53 -20.34
CA GLY A 518 34.53 -3.18 -20.50
C GLY A 518 33.00 -3.09 -20.51
N ASP A 519 32.31 -4.21 -20.73
CA ASP A 519 30.84 -4.29 -20.81
C ASP A 519 30.22 -4.65 -19.45
N VAL A 520 31.03 -4.80 -18.40
CA VAL A 520 30.58 -5.21 -17.06
C VAL A 520 30.96 -4.14 -16.03
N HIS A 521 29.95 -3.60 -15.36
CA HIS A 521 30.12 -2.56 -14.35
C HIS A 521 29.47 -2.98 -13.04
N ALA A 522 30.28 -3.44 -12.08
CA ALA A 522 29.80 -3.71 -10.73
C ALA A 522 29.99 -2.49 -9.83
N ALA A 523 29.11 -2.34 -8.85
CA ALA A 523 29.19 -1.27 -7.85
C ALA A 523 28.61 -1.69 -6.51
N SER A 524 29.07 -1.00 -5.46
CA SER A 524 28.40 -0.92 -4.17
C SER A 524 27.60 0.38 -4.07
N ALA A 525 26.49 0.38 -3.35
CA ALA A 525 25.64 1.54 -3.11
C ALA A 525 25.95 2.15 -1.74
N GLU A 526 26.54 3.35 -1.72
CA GLU A 526 26.80 4.08 -0.48
C GLU A 526 25.67 5.08 -0.21
N PHE A 527 24.98 4.91 0.93
CA PHE A 527 23.95 5.83 1.38
C PHE A 527 24.54 6.98 2.19
N GLY A 528 24.28 8.22 1.78
CA GLY A 528 24.75 9.43 2.43
C GLY A 528 23.66 10.48 2.63
N LEU A 529 23.98 11.54 3.37
CA LEU A 529 23.15 12.75 3.46
C LEU A 529 23.75 13.85 2.58
N ASP A 530 22.91 14.47 1.77
CA ASP A 530 23.24 15.60 0.90
C ASP A 530 22.14 16.69 1.02
N TRP A 531 22.26 17.74 0.21
CA TRP A 531 21.21 18.74 0.04
C TRP A 531 19.87 18.07 -0.34
N PRO A 532 18.75 18.47 0.29
CA PRO A 532 17.44 17.89 -0.05
C PRO A 532 17.18 17.92 -1.56
N PHE A 533 16.66 16.80 -2.07
CA PHE A 533 16.33 16.55 -3.47
C PHE A 533 17.52 16.40 -4.43
N ALA A 534 18.78 16.38 -3.95
CA ALA A 534 19.95 16.24 -4.83
C ALA A 534 19.92 14.94 -5.64
N SER A 535 19.51 13.83 -5.02
CA SER A 535 19.39 12.49 -5.63
C SER A 535 18.39 12.42 -6.78
N HIS A 536 17.43 13.34 -6.84
CA HIS A 536 16.42 13.38 -7.89
C HIS A 536 16.89 14.11 -9.17
N TRP A 537 17.86 15.02 -9.02
CA TRP A 537 18.37 15.84 -10.13
C TRP A 537 19.66 15.31 -10.77
N ARG A 538 20.33 14.37 -10.11
CA ARG A 538 21.48 13.62 -10.65
C ARG A 538 20.97 12.46 -11.51
#